data_AF-A0A3B9AHZ9-F1
#
_entry.id   AF-A0A3B9AHZ9-F1
#
_cell.length_a   1.000
_cell.length_b   1.000
_cell.length_c   1.000
_cell.angle_alpha   90.00
_cell.angle_beta   90.00
_cell.angle_gamma   90.00
#
_symmetry.space_group_name_H-M   'P 1'
#
loop_
_entity.id
_entity.type
_entity.pdbx_description
1 polymer ?
#
loop_
_entity_poly.entity_id
_entity_poly.type
_entity_poly.pdbx_seq_one_letter_code
_entity_poly.pdbx_strand_id
1 'polypeptide(L)'
;MGAIVGASIRDFRGDLPEYQARLQVMSEVVLNWLAVRGIEVDPELWTQTVNPSVVMQMAGNTLASFGNVMTNAFLILLTVIFILAEEVGFADKLVQARGGATASRVALDEFTESVNRYLG
;
A
#
# COMPACT_ATOMS: atom_id res chain seq x y z
N MET A 1 -8.02 -3.48 9.14
CA MET A 1 -7.18 -4.06 8.05
C MET A 1 -5.69 -3.84 8.30
N GLY A 2 -5.18 -2.59 8.39
CA GLY A 2 -3.76 -2.35 8.70
C GLY A 2 -3.26 -2.96 10.03
N ALA A 3 -4.14 -3.03 11.04
CA ALA A 3 -3.84 -3.68 12.32
C ALA A 3 -3.63 -5.21 12.22
N ILE A 4 -4.26 -5.87 11.25
CA ILE A 4 -4.21 -7.33 11.09
C ILE A 4 -2.90 -7.72 10.40
N VAL A 5 -2.52 -7.01 9.32
CA VAL A 5 -1.23 -7.21 8.65
C VAL A 5 -0.06 -6.85 9.58
N GLY A 6 -0.19 -5.78 10.37
CA GLY A 6 0.80 -5.41 11.39
C GLY A 6 0.92 -6.41 12.54
N ALA A 7 -0.18 -7.10 12.91
CA ALA A 7 -0.13 -8.19 13.89
C ALA A 7 0.61 -9.41 13.31
N SER A 8 0.26 -9.86 12.11
CA SER A 8 0.93 -11.00 11.47
C SER A 8 2.43 -10.80 11.24
N ILE A 9 2.87 -9.57 10.95
CA ILE A 9 4.31 -9.25 10.83
C ILE A 9 5.01 -9.28 12.20
N ARG A 10 4.34 -8.84 13.27
CA ARG A 10 4.90 -8.92 14.63
C ARG A 10 4.99 -10.36 15.11
N ASP A 11 3.97 -11.16 14.84
CA ASP A 11 3.94 -12.58 15.21
C ASP A 11 5.05 -13.33 14.45
N PHE A 12 5.20 -13.08 13.14
CA PHE A 12 6.31 -13.62 12.35
C PHE A 12 7.68 -13.25 12.92
N ARG A 13 7.86 -12.02 13.41
CA ARG A 13 9.11 -11.58 14.05
C ARG A 13 9.35 -12.28 15.39
N GLY A 14 8.30 -12.53 16.17
CA GLY A 14 8.37 -13.28 17.44
C GLY A 14 8.79 -14.73 17.23
N ASP A 15 8.32 -15.33 16.13
CA ASP A 15 8.54 -16.73 15.81
C ASP A 15 9.83 -16.99 14.99
N LEU A 16 10.62 -15.94 14.70
CA LEU A 16 11.87 -16.04 13.95
C LEU A 16 12.81 -17.15 14.45
N PRO A 17 13.08 -17.29 15.77
CA PRO A 17 13.96 -18.35 16.28
C PRO A 17 13.44 -19.76 15.97
N GLU A 18 12.12 -19.95 16.06
CA GLU A 18 11.49 -21.23 15.76
C GLU A 18 11.57 -21.55 14.26
N TYR A 19 11.29 -20.57 13.40
CA TYR A 19 11.43 -20.75 11.95
C TYR A 19 12.89 -21.04 11.54
N GLN A 20 13.87 -20.36 12.15
CA GLN A 20 15.29 -20.64 11.91
C GLN A 20 15.65 -22.08 12.28
N ALA A 21 15.21 -22.57 13.44
CA ALA A 21 15.45 -23.94 13.88
C ALA A 21 14.82 -24.97 12.92
N ARG A 22 13.58 -24.74 12.48
CA ARG A 22 12.91 -25.59 11.49
C ARG A 22 13.65 -25.62 10.16
N LEU A 23 14.11 -24.45 9.68
CA LEU A 23 14.86 -24.33 8.43
C LEU A 23 16.20 -25.08 8.50
N GLN A 24 16.86 -25.05 9.66
CA GLN A 24 18.09 -25.78 9.91
C GLN A 24 17.87 -27.29 9.81
N VAL A 25 16.85 -27.83 10.48
CA VAL A 25 16.46 -29.26 10.36
C VAL A 25 16.14 -29.63 8.92
N MET A 26 15.38 -28.79 8.20
CA MET A 26 15.08 -29.05 6.78
C MET A 26 16.35 -29.07 5.92
N SER A 27 17.30 -28.19 6.20
CA SER A 27 18.57 -28.15 5.48
C SER A 27 19.42 -29.40 5.72
N GLU A 28 19.42 -29.96 6.93
CA GLU A 28 20.07 -31.23 7.24
C GLU A 28 19.44 -32.40 6.47
N VAL A 29 18.11 -32.41 6.31
CA VAL A 29 17.42 -33.42 5.49
C VAL A 29 17.85 -33.34 4.03
N VAL A 30 18.00 -32.13 3.49
CA VAL A 30 18.47 -31.92 2.10
C VAL A 30 19.91 -32.38 1.94
N LEU A 31 20.79 -32.04 2.90
CA LEU A 31 22.18 -32.49 2.90
C LEU A 31 22.28 -34.01 2.95
N ASN A 32 21.49 -34.68 3.78
CA ASN A 32 21.48 -36.13 3.87
C ASN A 32 20.99 -36.77 2.55
N TRP A 33 19.95 -36.20 1.92
CA TRP A 33 19.48 -36.66 0.62
C TRP A 33 20.55 -36.53 -0.48
N LEU A 34 21.32 -35.44 -0.47
CA LEU A 34 22.46 -35.22 -1.37
C LEU A 34 23.59 -36.24 -1.12
N ALA A 35 23.92 -36.50 0.15
CA ALA A 35 24.93 -37.47 0.54
C ALA A 35 24.57 -38.89 0.07
N VAL A 36 23.31 -39.30 0.21
CA VAL A 36 22.80 -40.59 -0.31
C VAL A 36 22.91 -40.69 -1.84
N ARG A 37 22.95 -39.55 -2.54
CA ARG A 37 23.15 -39.48 -3.99
C ARG A 37 24.63 -39.39 -4.41
N GLY A 38 25.56 -39.49 -3.47
CA GLY A 38 27.00 -39.39 -3.70
C GLY A 38 27.51 -37.96 -3.86
N ILE A 39 26.69 -36.95 -3.52
CA ILE A 39 27.10 -35.55 -3.52
C ILE A 39 27.52 -35.20 -2.10
N GLU A 40 28.84 -35.22 -1.84
CA GLU A 40 29.39 -34.71 -0.59
C GLU A 40 29.42 -33.18 -0.62
N VAL A 41 28.63 -32.59 0.25
CA VAL A 41 28.62 -31.15 0.50
C VAL A 41 29.34 -30.91 1.82
N ASP A 42 30.37 -30.07 1.79
CA ASP A 42 31.08 -29.66 2.99
C ASP A 42 30.11 -28.89 3.94
N PRO A 43 29.88 -29.38 5.17
CA PRO A 43 28.98 -28.75 6.12
C PRO A 43 29.36 -27.31 6.48
N GLU A 44 30.66 -26.98 6.52
CA GLU A 44 31.14 -25.62 6.80
C GLU A 44 30.81 -24.66 5.65
N LEU A 45 30.92 -25.16 4.41
CA LEU A 45 30.63 -24.39 3.20
C LEU A 45 29.11 -24.21 3.04
N TRP A 46 28.32 -25.24 3.37
CA TRP A 46 26.86 -25.19 3.38
C TRP A 46 26.31 -24.19 4.39
N THR A 47 26.79 -24.23 5.63
CA THR A 47 26.32 -23.30 6.69
C THR A 47 26.70 -21.85 6.39
N GLN A 48 27.82 -21.62 5.69
CA GLN A 48 28.22 -20.30 5.21
C GLN A 48 27.38 -19.79 4.02
N THR A 49 26.98 -20.67 3.10
CA THR A 49 26.16 -20.28 1.93
C THR A 49 24.67 -20.23 2.22
N VAL A 50 24.18 -21.17 3.03
CA VAL A 50 22.77 -21.29 3.45
C VAL A 50 22.68 -20.95 4.93
N ASN A 51 22.84 -19.65 5.24
CA ASN A 51 22.65 -19.14 6.59
C ASN A 51 21.15 -18.91 6.86
N PRO A 52 20.51 -19.61 7.81
CA PRO A 52 19.09 -19.46 8.12
C PRO A 52 18.70 -18.02 8.45
N SER A 53 19.60 -17.25 9.08
CA SER A 53 19.36 -15.85 9.43
C SER A 53 19.21 -14.97 8.18
N VAL A 54 20.02 -15.21 7.15
CA VAL A 54 19.97 -14.46 5.89
C VAL A 54 18.70 -14.81 5.12
N VAL A 55 18.35 -16.09 5.04
CA VAL A 55 17.11 -16.56 4.38
C VAL A 55 15.88 -15.95 5.05
N MET A 56 15.83 -15.96 6.38
CA MET A 56 14.74 -15.36 7.14
C MET A 56 14.68 -13.83 6.97
N GLN A 57 15.83 -13.16 6.89
CA GLN A 57 15.89 -11.73 6.62
C GLN A 57 15.34 -11.39 5.23
N MET A 58 15.68 -12.18 4.19
CA MET A 58 15.13 -12.02 2.84
C MET A 58 13.61 -12.23 2.82
N ALA A 59 13.12 -13.27 3.48
CA ALA A 59 11.69 -13.54 3.61
C ALA A 59 10.96 -12.38 4.32
N GLY A 60 11.51 -11.90 5.44
CA GLY A 60 10.97 -10.77 6.19
C GLY A 60 10.96 -9.47 5.37
N ASN A 61 12.03 -9.19 4.62
CA ASN A 61 12.12 -8.01 3.75
C ASN A 61 11.10 -8.06 2.60
N THR A 62 10.89 -9.24 2.02
CA THR A 62 9.90 -9.46 0.95
C THR A 62 8.47 -9.29 1.48
N LEU A 63 8.20 -9.83 2.68
CA LEU A 63 6.89 -9.65 3.30
C LEU A 63 6.62 -8.18 3.65
N ALA A 64 7.64 -7.47 4.14
CA ALA A 64 7.55 -6.04 4.43
C ALA A 64 7.33 -5.21 3.16
N SER A 65 8.02 -5.52 2.05
CA SER A 65 7.83 -4.82 0.79
C SER A 65 6.43 -5.02 0.22
N PHE A 66 5.88 -6.24 0.30
CA PHE A 66 4.49 -6.53 -0.05
C PHE A 66 3.49 -5.73 0.79
N GLY A 67 3.71 -5.64 2.11
CA GLY A 67 2.87 -4.82 3.00
C GLY A 67 2.86 -3.34 2.63
N ASN A 68 4.02 -2.79 2.25
CA ASN A 68 4.13 -1.41 1.78
C ASN A 68 3.41 -1.20 0.45
N VAL A 69 3.61 -2.09 -0.53
CA VAL A 69 2.89 -2.03 -1.81
C VAL A 69 1.39 -2.12 -1.60
N MET A 70 0.93 -2.98 -0.69
CA MET A 70 -0.49 -3.11 -0.39
C MET A 70 -1.10 -1.87 0.26
N THR A 71 -0.36 -1.23 1.16
CA THR A 71 -0.78 0.04 1.76
C THR A 71 -0.87 1.13 0.69
N ASN A 72 0.12 1.24 -0.18
CA ASN A 72 0.10 2.20 -1.30
C ASN A 72 -1.06 1.92 -2.27
N ALA A 73 -1.27 0.66 -2.64
CA ALA A 73 -2.38 0.27 -3.50
C ALA A 73 -3.74 0.60 -2.86
N PHE A 74 -3.89 0.38 -1.55
CA PHE A 74 -5.09 0.76 -0.81
C PHE A 74 -5.32 2.27 -0.83
N LEU A 75 -4.28 3.09 -0.60
CA LEU A 75 -4.38 4.55 -0.66
C LEU A 75 -4.72 5.05 -2.07
N ILE A 76 -4.09 4.49 -3.11
CA ILE A 76 -4.40 4.82 -4.50
C ILE A 76 -5.87 4.48 -4.81
N LEU A 77 -6.32 3.29 -4.42
CA LEU A 77 -7.71 2.87 -4.62
C LEU A 77 -8.69 3.76 -3.88
N LEU A 78 -8.39 4.17 -2.63
CA LEU A 78 -9.19 5.12 -1.88
C LEU A 78 -9.27 6.47 -2.61
N THR A 79 -8.14 6.98 -3.10
CA THR A 79 -8.10 8.22 -3.90
C THR A 79 -8.93 8.10 -5.16
N VAL A 80 -8.86 6.98 -5.89
CA VAL A 80 -9.68 6.74 -7.08
C VAL A 80 -11.16 6.71 -6.72
N ILE A 81 -11.55 6.03 -5.64
CA ILE A 81 -12.94 6.02 -5.16
C ILE A 81 -13.40 7.44 -4.82
N PHE A 82 -12.57 8.25 -4.17
CA PHE A 82 -12.92 9.64 -3.87
C PHE A 82 -13.04 10.49 -5.13
N ILE A 83 -12.16 10.35 -6.11
CA ILE A 83 -12.26 11.06 -7.38
C ILE A 83 -13.57 10.69 -8.09
N LEU A 84 -13.90 9.40 -8.16
CA LEU A 84 -15.13 8.93 -8.76
C LEU A 84 -16.36 9.40 -7.98
N ALA A 85 -16.33 9.36 -6.65
CA ALA A 85 -17.43 9.87 -5.80
C ALA A 85 -17.58 11.40 -5.90
N GLU A 86 -16.48 12.13 -6.04
CA GLU A 86 -16.47 13.57 -6.24
C GLU A 86 -17.15 13.90 -7.58
N GLU A 87 -16.85 13.21 -8.68
CA GLU A 87 -17.45 13.46 -10.00
C GLU A 87 -18.99 13.47 -9.96
N VAL A 88 -19.60 12.55 -9.20
CA VAL A 88 -21.07 12.44 -9.06
C VAL A 88 -21.68 13.66 -8.33
N GLY A 89 -20.93 14.33 -7.46
CA GLY A 89 -21.38 15.50 -6.68
C GLY A 89 -20.70 16.82 -7.05
N PHE A 90 -19.70 16.81 -7.92
CA PHE A 90 -18.82 17.96 -8.19
C PHE A 90 -19.56 19.06 -8.95
N ALA A 91 -20.42 18.69 -9.90
CA ALA A 91 -21.25 19.65 -10.62
C ALA A 91 -22.19 20.41 -9.66
N ASP A 92 -22.86 19.70 -8.74
CA ASP A 92 -23.77 20.29 -7.75
C ASP A 92 -23.02 21.14 -6.70
N LYS A 93 -21.88 20.65 -6.19
CA LYS A 93 -21.02 21.43 -5.28
C LYS A 93 -20.46 22.68 -5.96
N LEU A 94 -20.07 22.61 -7.24
CA LEU A 94 -19.54 23.75 -7.99
C LEU A 94 -20.63 24.78 -8.28
N VAL A 95 -21.86 24.35 -8.60
CA VAL A 95 -23.01 25.25 -8.78
C VAL A 95 -23.41 25.92 -7.45
N GLN A 96 -23.38 25.21 -6.33
CA GLN A 96 -23.62 25.78 -5.01
C GLN A 96 -22.49 26.73 -4.55
N ALA A 97 -21.23 26.36 -4.79
CA ALA A 97 -20.05 27.15 -4.41
C ALA A 97 -19.89 28.43 -5.25
N ARG A 98 -20.34 28.43 -6.52
CA ARG A 98 -20.32 29.64 -7.37
C ARG A 98 -21.41 30.66 -7.00
N GLY A 99 -22.17 30.40 -5.93
CA GLY A 99 -23.38 31.11 -5.60
C GLY A 99 -24.45 30.71 -6.62
N GLY A 100 -25.51 30.05 -6.15
CA GLY A 100 -26.66 29.70 -6.99
C GLY A 100 -27.00 30.87 -7.93
N ALA A 101 -27.40 30.54 -9.16
CA ALA A 101 -27.54 31.41 -10.34
C ALA A 101 -28.29 32.76 -10.17
N THR A 102 -28.71 33.08 -8.96
CA THR A 102 -29.29 34.32 -8.45
C THR A 102 -28.28 35.48 -8.34
N ALA A 103 -27.04 35.26 -7.90
CA ALA A 103 -26.07 36.36 -7.71
C ALA A 103 -25.66 37.04 -9.04
N SER A 104 -25.58 36.27 -10.12
CA SER A 104 -25.26 36.79 -11.45
C SER A 104 -26.40 37.61 -12.07
N ARG A 105 -27.67 37.37 -11.68
CA ARG A 105 -28.82 38.11 -12.23
C ARG A 105 -28.98 39.48 -11.58
N VAL A 106 -28.79 39.56 -10.27
CA VAL A 106 -28.88 40.84 -9.53
C VAL A 106 -27.81 41.84 -10.00
N ALA A 107 -26.57 41.38 -10.23
CA ALA A 107 -25.50 42.25 -10.72
C ALA A 107 -25.72 42.73 -12.18
N LEU A 108 -26.42 41.96 -13.01
CA LEU A 108 -26.74 42.34 -14.39
C LEU A 108 -27.91 43.33 -14.48
N ASP A 109 -28.92 43.18 -13.61
CA ASP A 109 -30.06 44.10 -13.56
C ASP A 109 -29.64 45.48 -13.02
N GLU A 110 -28.80 45.51 -11.98
CA GLU A 110 -28.29 46.77 -11.38
C GLU A 110 -27.39 47.55 -12.35
N PHE A 111 -26.58 46.85 -13.15
CA PHE A 111 -25.78 47.45 -14.22
C PHE A 111 -26.66 48.07 -15.32
N THR A 112 -27.71 47.37 -15.76
CA THR A 112 -28.61 47.84 -16.82
C THR A 112 -29.40 49.07 -16.38
N GLU A 113 -29.84 49.11 -15.12
CA GLU A 113 -30.50 50.28 -14.55
C GLU A 113 -29.57 51.51 -14.46
N SER A 114 -28.29 51.29 -14.14
CA SER A 114 -27.30 52.36 -14.06
C SER A 114 -26.99 53.04 -15.40
N VAL A 115 -26.99 52.26 -16.50
CA VAL A 115 -26.74 52.77 -17.86
C VAL A 115 -27.96 53.53 -18.38
N ASN A 116 -29.16 53.03 -18.12
CA ASN A 116 -30.41 53.70 -18.52
C ASN A 116 -30.60 55.05 -17.81
N ARG A 117 -30.05 55.20 -16.60
CA ARG A 117 -30.08 56.46 -15.83
C ARG A 117 -29.06 57.51 -16.32
N TYR A 118 -28.07 57.09 -17.11
CA TYR A 118 -27.06 57.99 -17.69
C TYR A 118 -27.38 58.45 -19.12
N LEU A 119 -28.26 57.72 -19.81
CA LEU A 119 -28.64 57.98 -21.20
C LEU A 119 -30.07 58.53 -21.36
N GLY A 120 -30.81 58.71 -20.26
CA GLY A 120 -32.13 59.34 -20.20
C GLY A 120 -32.07 60.79 -19.76
#